data_AF-A0A8T6Q0T8-F1
#
_entry.id   AF-A0A8T6Q0T8-F1
#
_cell.length_a   1.000
_cell.length_b   1.000
_cell.length_c   1.000
_cell.angle_alpha   90.00
_cell.angle_beta   90.00
_cell.angle_gamma   90.00
#
_symmetry.space_group_name_H-M   'P 1'
#
loop_
_entity.id
_entity.type
_entity.pdbx_description
1 polymer ?
#
loop_
_entity_poly.entity_id
_entity_poly.type
_entity_poly.pdbx_seq_one_letter_code
_entity_poly.pdbx_strand_id
1 'polypeptide(L)'
;VSECNTVNSSKVDTLTVNNGSQVNVADGSGLLADTITLTNGSTMNLSSNGEVDTDHLTVDSYSKVDLTNETAYLYANTITVSNAGEFSIGAGEFDGDVFGTDKLELTNAGVFNINNSDYVLNADLVNDHTNTTDTN
;
A
#
# COMPACT_ATOMS: atom_id res chain seq x y z
N VAL A 1 3.35 18.41 -5.96
CA VAL A 1 1.97 17.96 -6.20
C VAL A 1 1.71 17.84 -7.70
N SER A 2 1.69 16.57 -8.15
CA SER A 2 1.20 16.14 -9.46
C SER A 2 0.26 14.95 -9.25
N GLU A 3 -0.66 14.72 -10.19
CA GLU A 3 -1.58 13.58 -10.16
C GLU A 3 -1.40 12.76 -11.45
N CYS A 4 -1.41 11.44 -11.32
CA CYS A 4 -1.29 10.52 -12.44
C CYS A 4 -2.32 9.38 -12.29
N ASN A 5 -3.02 9.07 -13.38
CA ASN A 5 -3.91 7.91 -13.45
C ASN A 5 -3.25 6.87 -14.35
N THR A 6 -3.23 5.61 -13.92
CA THR A 6 -2.80 4.52 -14.79
C THR A 6 -3.80 4.30 -15.91
N VAL A 7 -3.32 3.84 -17.05
CA VAL A 7 -4.16 3.50 -18.21
C VAL A 7 -3.83 2.10 -18.69
N ASN A 8 -4.86 1.30 -18.98
CA ASN A 8 -4.71 -0.11 -19.37
C ASN A 8 -3.76 -0.83 -18.39
N SER A 9 -2.73 -1.53 -18.87
CA SER A 9 -1.65 -2.08 -18.05
C SER A 9 -0.38 -1.26 -18.26
N SER A 10 -0.03 -0.44 -17.27
CA SER A 10 1.24 0.30 -17.23
C SER A 10 2.34 -0.62 -16.71
N LYS A 11 3.44 -0.73 -17.45
CA LYS A 11 4.60 -1.57 -17.10
C LYS A 11 5.82 -0.69 -17.00
N VAL A 12 6.36 -0.58 -15.79
CA VAL A 12 7.55 0.22 -15.50
C VAL A 12 8.54 -0.64 -14.72
N ASP A 13 9.79 -0.23 -14.68
CA ASP A 13 10.81 -0.92 -13.88
C ASP A 13 10.71 -0.45 -12.42
N THR A 14 10.84 0.87 -12.22
CA THR A 14 10.70 1.52 -10.92
C THR A 14 9.71 2.68 -11.01
N LEU A 15 8.82 2.80 -10.03
CA LEU A 15 7.95 3.96 -9.85
C LEU A 15 8.29 4.68 -8.55
N THR A 16 8.71 5.94 -8.65
CA THR A 16 8.83 6.85 -7.50
C THR A 16 7.69 7.88 -7.51
N VAL A 17 6.93 7.92 -6.43
CA VAL A 17 5.92 8.95 -6.17
C VAL A 17 6.42 9.80 -5.00
N ASN A 18 6.56 11.11 -5.19
CA ASN A 18 7.16 11.99 -4.19
C ASN A 18 6.48 13.37 -4.11
N ASN A 19 6.86 14.16 -3.10
CA ASN A 19 6.50 15.58 -2.98
C ASN A 19 4.99 15.84 -3.04
N GLY A 20 4.23 15.02 -2.32
CA GLY A 20 2.78 15.08 -2.26
C GLY A 20 2.08 14.67 -3.57
N SER A 21 2.79 14.03 -4.51
CA SER A 21 2.18 13.53 -5.73
C SER A 21 1.31 12.30 -5.46
N GLN A 22 0.35 12.08 -6.36
CA GLN A 22 -0.66 11.03 -6.27
C GLN A 22 -0.65 10.16 -7.52
N VAL A 23 -0.85 8.85 -7.32
CA VAL A 23 -1.15 7.88 -8.37
C VAL A 23 -2.49 7.22 -8.08
N ASN A 24 -3.38 7.15 -9.06
CA ASN A 24 -4.64 6.40 -8.94
C ASN A 24 -4.59 5.18 -9.88
N VAL A 25 -4.90 4.01 -9.33
CA VAL A 25 -5.04 2.74 -10.06
C VAL A 25 -6.48 2.26 -9.89
N ALA A 26 -7.27 2.44 -10.95
CA ALA A 26 -8.72 2.29 -10.91
C ALA A 26 -9.28 1.92 -12.28
N ASP A 27 -10.58 1.67 -12.35
CA ASP A 27 -11.36 1.46 -13.57
C ASP A 27 -10.80 0.35 -14.47
N GLY A 28 -10.32 -0.75 -13.87
CA GLY A 28 -9.74 -1.88 -14.60
C GLY A 28 -8.34 -1.63 -15.14
N SER A 29 -7.68 -0.55 -14.71
CA SER A 29 -6.27 -0.31 -15.03
C SER A 29 -5.33 -1.04 -14.06
N GLY A 30 -4.12 -1.32 -14.54
CA GLY A 30 -3.09 -2.04 -13.79
C GLY A 30 -1.75 -1.35 -13.84
N LEU A 31 -0.94 -1.62 -12.81
CA LEU A 31 0.44 -1.18 -12.66
C LEU A 31 1.31 -2.38 -12.30
N LEU A 32 2.27 -2.70 -13.17
CA LEU A 32 3.33 -3.67 -12.91
C LEU A 32 4.66 -2.93 -12.78
N ALA A 33 5.34 -3.10 -11.66
CA ALA A 33 6.65 -2.52 -11.40
C ALA A 33 7.51 -3.43 -10.54
N ASP A 34 8.83 -3.47 -10.73
CA ASP A 34 9.70 -4.20 -9.80
C ASP A 34 9.73 -3.49 -8.44
N THR A 35 9.74 -2.15 -8.43
CA THR A 35 9.72 -1.38 -7.19
C THR A 35 8.81 -0.17 -7.27
N ILE A 36 8.04 0.04 -6.22
CA ILE A 36 7.20 1.23 -6.02
C ILE A 36 7.63 1.90 -4.71
N THR A 37 7.85 3.21 -4.74
CA THR A 37 8.23 3.99 -3.55
C THR A 37 7.41 5.27 -3.46
N LEU A 38 6.68 5.44 -2.36
CA LEU A 38 5.99 6.67 -2.01
C LEU A 38 6.74 7.38 -0.88
N THR A 39 7.02 8.68 -1.07
CA THR A 39 7.69 9.50 -0.04
C THR A 39 7.08 10.90 0.06
N ASN A 40 7.36 11.58 1.17
CA ASN A 40 7.09 13.01 1.36
C ASN A 40 5.60 13.36 1.15
N GLY A 41 4.71 12.64 1.84
CA GLY A 41 3.27 12.88 1.81
C GLY A 41 2.57 12.45 0.51
N SER A 42 3.22 11.65 -0.32
CA SER A 42 2.63 11.10 -1.55
C SER A 42 1.56 10.04 -1.30
N THR A 43 0.68 9.83 -2.28
CA THR A 43 -0.42 8.87 -2.18
C THR A 43 -0.51 7.93 -3.37
N MET A 44 -0.96 6.71 -3.13
CA MET A 44 -1.42 5.79 -4.16
C MET A 44 -2.78 5.23 -3.75
N ASN A 45 -3.80 5.48 -4.59
CA ASN A 45 -5.15 5.02 -4.33
C ASN A 45 -5.49 3.88 -5.28
N LEU A 46 -5.91 2.76 -4.72
CA LEU A 46 -6.46 1.64 -5.47
C LEU A 46 -7.97 1.60 -5.25
N SER A 47 -8.72 1.52 -6.34
CA SER A 47 -10.19 1.43 -6.31
C SER A 47 -10.69 0.48 -7.41
N SER A 48 -11.94 0.60 -7.84
CA SER A 48 -12.69 -0.35 -8.67
C SER A 48 -11.86 -1.07 -9.75
N ASN A 49 -11.58 -2.37 -9.54
CA ASN A 49 -10.79 -3.24 -10.42
C ASN A 49 -9.36 -2.73 -10.73
N GLY A 50 -8.79 -1.87 -9.90
CA GLY A 50 -7.40 -1.44 -10.00
C GLY A 50 -6.46 -2.53 -9.52
N GLU A 51 -5.43 -2.85 -10.31
CA GLU A 51 -4.50 -3.95 -10.04
C GLU A 51 -3.06 -3.43 -9.91
N VAL A 52 -2.37 -3.76 -8.82
CA VAL A 52 -0.95 -3.43 -8.65
C VAL A 52 -0.17 -4.70 -8.33
N ASP A 53 0.84 -4.99 -9.13
CA ASP A 53 1.81 -6.05 -8.88
C ASP A 53 3.20 -5.44 -8.75
N THR A 54 3.88 -5.75 -7.65
CA THR A 54 5.26 -5.33 -7.46
C THR A 54 6.10 -6.33 -6.67
N ASP A 55 7.42 -6.24 -6.76
CA ASP A 55 8.30 -7.01 -5.88
C ASP A 55 8.45 -6.28 -4.53
N HIS A 56 8.68 -4.96 -4.54
CA HIS A 56 8.81 -4.15 -3.32
C HIS A 56 7.95 -2.88 -3.35
N LEU A 57 7.11 -2.71 -2.32
CA LEU A 57 6.38 -1.48 -2.05
C LEU A 57 6.92 -0.80 -0.79
N THR A 58 7.38 0.43 -0.92
CA THR A 58 7.79 1.28 0.21
C THR A 58 6.81 2.44 0.39
N VAL A 59 6.24 2.55 1.59
CA VAL A 59 5.36 3.66 2.00
C VAL A 59 6.02 4.41 3.14
N ASP A 60 6.58 5.57 2.81
CA ASP A 60 7.47 6.28 3.73
C ASP A 60 7.12 7.76 3.91
N SER A 61 7.60 8.38 4.99
CA SER A 61 7.61 9.83 5.16
C SER A 61 6.21 10.46 5.00
N TYR A 62 5.26 10.00 5.81
CA TYR A 62 3.84 10.41 5.81
C TYR A 62 3.07 10.09 4.51
N SER A 63 3.61 9.23 3.65
CA SER A 63 2.89 8.75 2.48
C SER A 63 1.81 7.73 2.83
N LYS A 64 0.84 7.57 1.92
CA LYS A 64 -0.28 6.65 2.12
C LYS A 64 -0.55 5.81 0.87
N VAL A 65 -0.78 4.52 1.08
CA VAL A 65 -1.45 3.66 0.10
C VAL A 65 -2.81 3.28 0.67
N ASP A 66 -3.86 3.41 -0.13
CA ASP A 66 -5.24 3.15 0.31
C ASP A 66 -5.96 2.24 -0.68
N LEU A 67 -6.40 1.07 -0.20
CA LEU A 67 -7.23 0.12 -0.96
C LEU A 67 -8.69 0.36 -0.58
N THR A 68 -9.40 1.12 -1.42
CA THR A 68 -10.71 1.71 -1.04
C THR A 68 -11.92 0.94 -1.58
N ASN A 69 -11.72 -0.09 -2.39
CA ASN A 69 -12.79 -0.86 -3.01
C ASN A 69 -12.47 -2.36 -2.98
N GLU A 70 -13.51 -3.18 -2.82
CA GLU A 70 -13.44 -4.64 -2.72
C GLU A 70 -12.98 -5.37 -3.98
N THR A 71 -13.00 -4.71 -5.12
CA THR A 71 -12.50 -5.25 -6.38
C THR A 71 -11.08 -4.80 -6.71
N ALA A 72 -10.46 -3.97 -5.88
CA ALA A 72 -9.05 -3.64 -6.02
C ALA A 72 -8.16 -4.83 -5.65
N TYR A 73 -6.97 -4.89 -6.23
CA TYR A 73 -5.98 -5.92 -5.92
C TYR A 73 -4.58 -5.32 -5.81
N LEU A 74 -3.86 -5.66 -4.75
CA LEU A 74 -2.44 -5.35 -4.60
C LEU A 74 -1.66 -6.59 -4.18
N TYR A 75 -0.64 -6.92 -4.96
CA TYR A 75 0.37 -7.89 -4.59
C TYR A 75 1.74 -7.22 -4.51
N ALA A 76 2.43 -7.45 -3.40
CA ALA A 76 3.83 -7.09 -3.23
C ALA A 76 4.56 -8.20 -2.47
N ASN A 77 5.70 -8.70 -2.96
CA ASN A 77 6.46 -9.69 -2.19
C ASN A 77 6.85 -9.11 -0.81
N THR A 78 7.30 -7.85 -0.78
CA THR A 78 7.58 -7.14 0.47
C THR A 78 6.90 -5.76 0.50
N ILE A 79 6.24 -5.46 1.61
CA ILE A 79 5.78 -4.10 1.95
C ILE A 79 6.58 -3.59 3.13
N THR A 80 7.18 -2.41 2.97
CA THR A 80 7.80 -1.65 4.06
C THR A 80 7.02 -0.38 4.30
N VAL A 81 6.52 -0.19 5.52
CA VAL A 81 5.85 1.02 5.97
C VAL A 81 6.69 1.69 7.05
N SER A 82 7.12 2.92 6.80
CA SER A 82 8.09 3.62 7.66
C SER A 82 7.82 5.12 7.78
N ASN A 83 8.47 5.75 8.76
CA ASN A 83 8.46 7.19 9.02
C ASN A 83 7.05 7.82 8.91
N ALA A 84 6.12 7.29 9.71
CA ALA A 84 4.71 7.69 9.74
C ALA A 84 3.93 7.49 8.42
N GLY A 85 4.43 6.66 7.50
CA GLY A 85 3.66 6.18 6.36
C GLY A 85 2.50 5.27 6.80
N GLU A 86 1.49 5.14 5.93
CA GLU A 86 0.29 4.36 6.18
C GLU A 86 -0.02 3.43 5.01
N PHE A 87 -0.10 2.13 5.26
CA PHE A 87 -0.73 1.16 4.36
C PHE A 87 -2.13 0.86 4.91
N SER A 88 -3.16 1.24 4.15
CA SER A 88 -4.56 1.18 4.58
C SER A 88 -5.36 0.23 3.70
N ILE A 89 -6.09 -0.67 4.36
CA ILE A 89 -7.13 -1.47 3.74
C ILE A 89 -8.48 -0.88 4.16
N GLY A 90 -9.29 -0.47 3.19
CA GLY A 90 -10.59 0.16 3.39
C GLY A 90 -11.64 -0.77 3.99
N ALA A 91 -12.82 -0.22 4.28
CA ALA A 91 -13.96 -0.99 4.76
C ALA A 91 -14.73 -1.62 3.57
N GLY A 92 -15.17 -2.87 3.69
CA GLY A 92 -15.93 -3.58 2.66
C GLY A 92 -16.11 -5.06 2.98
N GLU A 93 -16.85 -5.81 2.17
CA GLU A 93 -16.84 -7.28 2.22
C GLU A 93 -15.78 -7.75 1.23
N PHE A 94 -14.52 -7.86 1.67
CA PHE A 94 -13.47 -8.45 0.83
C PHE A 94 -13.68 -9.96 0.80
N ASP A 95 -14.51 -10.43 -0.13
CA ASP A 95 -14.79 -11.86 -0.34
C ASP A 95 -13.61 -12.59 -1.04
N GLY A 96 -12.44 -11.95 -1.12
CA GLY A 96 -11.24 -12.46 -1.80
C GLY A 96 -9.95 -11.75 -1.37
N ASP A 97 -8.81 -12.26 -1.84
CA ASP A 97 -7.45 -11.77 -1.54
C ASP A 97 -7.19 -10.39 -2.16
N VAL A 98 -7.81 -9.32 -1.66
CA VAL A 98 -7.61 -7.92 -2.13
C VAL A 98 -6.19 -7.41 -1.92
N PHE A 99 -5.47 -8.05 -1.00
CA PHE A 99 -4.10 -7.73 -0.69
C PHE A 99 -3.33 -9.01 -0.37
N GLY A 100 -2.18 -9.19 -1.03
CA GLY A 100 -1.23 -10.27 -0.76
C GLY A 100 0.19 -9.76 -0.56
N THR A 101 0.89 -10.30 0.43
CA THR A 101 2.33 -10.10 0.61
C THR A 101 2.97 -11.28 1.32
N ASP A 102 4.26 -11.52 1.05
CA ASP A 102 5.02 -12.48 1.85
C ASP A 102 5.50 -11.85 3.16
N LYS A 103 5.83 -10.55 3.13
CA LYS A 103 6.40 -9.83 4.27
C LYS A 103 5.86 -8.42 4.40
N LEU A 104 5.34 -8.10 5.58
CA LEU A 104 4.96 -6.75 5.99
C LEU A 104 5.91 -6.25 7.09
N GLU A 105 6.64 -5.17 6.82
CA GLU A 105 7.55 -4.53 7.76
C GLU A 105 6.99 -3.17 8.21
N LEU A 106 6.83 -3.00 9.52
CA LEU A 106 6.42 -1.75 10.14
C LEU A 106 7.58 -1.22 10.99
N THR A 107 8.10 -0.05 10.62
CA THR A 107 9.24 0.59 11.30
C THR A 107 8.96 2.07 11.51
N ASN A 108 9.66 2.75 12.41
CA ASN A 108 9.64 4.22 12.53
C ASN A 108 8.23 4.85 12.52
N ALA A 109 7.30 4.34 13.34
CA ALA A 109 5.90 4.78 13.38
C ALA A 109 5.08 4.53 12.10
N GLY A 110 5.52 3.62 11.22
CA GLY A 110 4.72 3.12 10.11
C GLY A 110 3.47 2.40 10.61
N VAL A 111 2.36 2.62 9.92
CA VAL A 111 1.03 2.14 10.32
C VAL A 111 0.47 1.20 9.26
N PHE A 112 0.05 0.01 9.70
CA PHE A 112 -0.86 -0.83 8.94
C PHE A 112 -2.27 -0.64 9.50
N ASN A 113 -3.16 -0.06 8.69
CA ASN A 113 -4.52 0.26 9.08
C ASN A 113 -5.51 -0.70 8.40
N ILE A 114 -6.30 -1.42 9.19
CA ILE A 114 -7.25 -2.41 8.70
C ILE A 114 -8.64 -1.92 9.09
N ASN A 115 -9.36 -1.34 8.13
CA ASN A 115 -10.73 -0.89 8.33
C ASN A 115 -11.77 -1.99 8.01
N ASN A 116 -11.28 -3.21 7.78
CA ASN A 116 -12.08 -4.39 7.46
C ASN A 116 -12.23 -5.32 8.68
N SER A 117 -13.44 -5.83 8.93
CA SER A 117 -13.70 -6.73 10.07
C SER A 117 -13.29 -8.18 9.84
N ASP A 118 -13.16 -8.59 8.57
CA ASP A 118 -13.04 -9.98 8.16
C ASP A 118 -11.65 -10.27 7.55
N TYR A 119 -10.82 -9.24 7.37
CA TYR A 119 -9.48 -9.37 6.85
C TYR A 119 -8.57 -10.14 7.81
N VAL A 120 -7.89 -11.15 7.27
CA VAL A 120 -6.88 -11.94 7.98
C VAL A 120 -5.53 -11.71 7.31
N LEU A 121 -4.56 -11.24 8.08
CA LEU A 121 -3.19 -11.12 7.59
C LEU A 121 -2.58 -12.52 7.42
N ASN A 122 -2.16 -12.84 6.20
CA ASN A 122 -1.45 -14.07 5.85
C ASN A 122 -0.05 -13.74 5.30
N ALA A 123 0.80 -13.19 6.15
CA ALA A 123 2.16 -12.78 5.82
C ALA A 123 3.07 -12.81 7.05
N ASP A 124 4.39 -12.81 6.82
CA ASP A 124 5.36 -12.54 7.89
C ASP A 124 5.26 -11.06 8.32
N LEU A 125 4.87 -10.81 9.57
CA LEU A 125 4.84 -9.47 10.14
C LEU A 125 6.12 -9.18 10.94
N VAL A 126 6.89 -8.20 10.48
CA VAL A 126 7.99 -7.60 11.24
C VAL A 126 7.54 -6.26 11.78
N ASN A 127 7.47 -6.11 13.10
CA ASN A 127 7.13 -4.86 13.75
C ASN A 127 8.32 -4.40 14.61
N ASP A 128 9.09 -3.42 14.10
CA ASP A 128 10.26 -2.87 14.79
C ASP A 128 9.90 -1.75 15.79
N HIS A 129 8.64 -1.73 16.26
CA HIS A 129 8.27 -0.91 17.41
C HIS A 129 8.92 -1.46 18.68
N THR A 130 10.02 -0.85 19.07
CA THR A 130 10.73 -1.17 20.32
C THR A 130 10.13 -0.49 21.56
N ASN A 131 9.11 0.37 21.39
CA ASN A 131 8.44 1.08 22.49
C ASN A 131 7.01 0.57 22.68
N THR A 132 6.85 -0.51 23.44
CA THR A 132 5.59 -0.73 24.17
C THR A 132 5.56 0.27 25.31
N THR A 133 4.74 1.32 25.23
CA THR A 133 4.44 2.12 26.43
C THR A 133 3.53 1.31 27.33
N ASP A 134 4.12 0.44 28.16
CA ASP A 134 3.46 -0.05 29.37
C ASP A 134 3.30 1.14 30.31
N THR A 135 2.22 1.90 30.13
CA THR A 135 1.76 2.84 31.15
C THR A 135 1.08 2.02 32.24
N ASN A 136 1.83 1.71 33.30
CA ASN A 136 1.30 1.18 34.57
C ASN A 136 0.24 2.10 35.18
#